data_AF-A0ABD7L1N3-F1
#
_entry.id   AF-A0ABD7L1N3-F1
#
_cell.length_a   1.000
_cell.length_b   1.000
_cell.length_c   1.000
_cell.angle_alpha   90.00
_cell.angle_beta   90.00
_cell.angle_gamma   90.00
#
_symmetry.space_group_name_H-M   'P 1'
#
loop_
_entity.id
_entity.type
_entity.pdbx_description
1 polymer ?
#
loop_
_entity_poly.entity_id
_entity_poly.type
_entity_poly.pdbx_seq_one_letter_code
_entity_poly.pdbx_strand_id
1 'polypeptide(L)' 'MYDYVDVFDECENGGPDGGPVMLSRKQVVRILVQHGHVAPQDWFTFFMESKLLLANNYPASAVFSWLNY' A
#
# COMPACT_ATOMS: atom_id res chain seq x y z
N MET A 1 8.33 5.52 -18.84
CA MET A 1 7.37 4.40 -18.75
C MET A 1 8.11 3.11 -18.39
N TYR A 2 8.99 3.17 -17.38
CA TYR A 2 9.78 2.02 -16.88
C TYR A 2 9.72 1.96 -15.34
N ASP A 3 9.62 3.09 -14.65
CA ASP A 3 9.60 3.13 -13.17
C ASP A 3 8.39 2.44 -12.53
N TYR A 4 7.23 2.41 -13.20
CA TYR A 4 6.01 1.82 -12.63
C TYR A 4 6.07 0.30 -12.53
N VAL A 5 6.75 -0.36 -13.47
CA VAL A 5 6.87 -1.83 -13.48
C VAL A 5 7.79 -2.30 -12.35
N ASP A 6 8.86 -1.55 -12.10
CA ASP A 6 9.83 -1.86 -11.04
C ASP A 6 9.20 -1.74 -9.64
N VAL A 7 8.36 -0.72 -9.40
CA VAL A 7 7.72 -0.55 -8.08
C VAL A 7 6.77 -1.71 -7.76
N PHE A 8 6.01 -2.21 -8.73
CA PHE A 8 5.12 -3.35 -8.48
C PHE A 8 5.89 -4.66 -8.32
N ASP A 9 6.92 -4.89 -9.14
CA ASP A 9 7.77 -6.07 -9.01
C ASP A 9 8.50 -6.10 -7.66
N GLU A 10 9.03 -4.96 -7.21
CA GLU A 10 9.60 -4.81 -5.87
C GLU A 10 8.56 -5.02 -4.76
N CYS A 11 7.31 -4.57 -4.95
CA CYS A 11 6.25 -4.80 -3.98
C CYS A 11 5.83 -6.28 -3.90
N GLU A 12 5.92 -7.03 -4.98
CA GLU A 12 5.52 -8.45 -5.03
C GLU A 12 6.66 -9.40 -4.66
N ASN A 13 7.91 -9.03 -4.93
CA ASN A 13 9.08 -9.91 -4.77
C ASN A 13 10.16 -9.37 -3.81
N GLY A 14 10.01 -8.14 -3.30
CA GLY A 14 11.01 -7.49 -2.44
C GLY A 14 10.91 -7.81 -0.94
N GLY A 15 10.01 -8.71 -0.54
CA GLY A 15 9.94 -9.19 0.83
C GLY A 15 11.18 -10.00 1.24
N PRO A 16 11.45 -10.15 2.54
CA PRO A 16 12.63 -10.86 3.05
C PRO A 16 12.69 -12.33 2.62
N ASP A 17 11.54 -12.92 2.28
CA ASP A 17 11.41 -14.31 1.80
C ASP A 17 11.25 -14.40 0.26
N GLY A 18 11.44 -13.30 -0.47
CA GLY A 18 11.16 -13.20 -1.91
C GLY A 18 9.68 -13.14 -2.27
N GLY A 19 8.82 -12.91 -1.26
CA GLY A 19 7.37 -12.72 -1.42
C GLY A 19 6.96 -11.24 -1.28
N PRO A 20 5.65 -10.97 -1.20
CA PRO A 20 5.16 -9.60 -1.21
C PRO A 20 5.60 -8.81 0.02
N VAL A 21 5.93 -7.54 -0.19
CA VAL A 21 6.23 -6.59 0.88
C VAL A 21 4.94 -6.33 1.66
N MET A 22 4.93 -6.77 2.91
CA MET A 22 3.80 -6.58 3.82
C MET A 22 4.05 -5.35 4.70
N LEU A 23 3.09 -4.43 4.70
CA LEU A 23 3.09 -3.22 5.50
C LEU A 23 2.15 -3.36 6.69
N SER A 24 2.56 -2.84 7.84
CA SER A 24 1.65 -2.63 8.97
C SER A 24 0.69 -1.47 8.70
N ARG A 25 -0.46 -1.45 9.39
CA ARG A 25 -1.43 -0.34 9.31
C ARG A 25 -0.79 1.04 9.51
N LYS A 26 0.18 1.15 10.43
CA LYS A 26 0.90 2.40 10.70
C LYS A 26 1.74 2.86 9.50
N GLN A 27 2.39 1.92 8.81
CA GLN A 27 3.17 2.22 7.60
C GLN A 27 2.26 2.64 6.46
N VAL A 28 1.12 1.96 6.26
CA VAL A 28 0.11 2.35 5.26
C VAL A 28 -0.35 3.79 5.49
N VAL A 29 -0.79 4.12 6.71
CA VAL A 29 -1.23 5.49 7.04
C VAL A 29 -0.12 6.50 6.80
N ARG A 30 1.13 6.17 7.13
CA ARG A 30 2.28 7.06 6.87
C ARG A 30 2.48 7.33 5.37
N ILE A 31 2.37 6.30 4.53
CA ILE A 31 2.48 6.45 3.07
C ILE A 31 1.33 7.29 2.52
N LEU A 32 0.09 7.02 2.95
CA LEU A 32 -1.08 7.81 2.55
C LEU A 32 -0.91 9.30 2.90
N VAL A 33 -0.43 9.59 4.11
CA VAL A 33 -0.12 10.97 4.56
C VAL A 33 0.96 11.62 3.69
N GLN A 34 2.02 10.88 3.31
CA GLN A 34 3.06 11.39 2.41
C GLN A 34 2.54 11.76 1.03
N HIS A 35 1.43 11.16 0.59
CA HIS A 35 0.78 11.40 -0.69
C HIS A 35 -0.41 12.38 -0.59
N GLY A 36 -0.58 13.06 0.54
CA GLY A 36 -1.59 14.10 0.73
C GLY A 36 -2.93 13.61 1.28
N HIS A 37 -3.11 12.30 1.50
CA HIS A 37 -4.29 11.74 2.15
C HIS A 37 -4.12 11.83 3.68
N VAL A 38 -4.45 12.99 4.23
CA VAL A 38 -4.28 13.29 5.67
C VAL A 38 -5.56 13.13 6.48
N ALA A 39 -6.72 13.07 5.83
CA ALA A 39 -7.99 12.94 6.53
C ALA A 39 -8.25 11.49 6.93
N PRO A 40 -8.77 11.22 8.14
CA PRO A 40 -9.17 9.88 8.56
C PRO A 40 -10.18 9.22 7.62
N GLN A 41 -11.01 10.02 6.94
CA GLN A 41 -11.96 9.54 5.95
C GLN A 41 -11.24 8.93 4.73
N ASP A 42 -10.14 9.52 4.26
CA ASP A 42 -9.36 9.00 3.13
C ASP A 42 -8.76 7.63 3.47
N TRP A 43 -8.24 7.48 4.69
CA TRP A 43 -7.70 6.21 5.15
C TRP A 43 -8.78 5.13 5.24
N PHE A 44 -9.96 5.51 5.74
CA PHE A 44 -11.09 4.61 5.82
C PHE A 44 -11.57 4.16 4.43
N THR A 45 -11.63 5.09 3.47
CA THR A 45 -11.94 4.79 2.06
C THR A 45 -10.94 3.78 1.48
N PHE A 46 -9.63 4.02 1.65
CA PHE A 46 -8.60 3.06 1.22
C PHE A 46 -8.84 1.66 1.81
N PHE A 47 -9.05 1.55 3.13
CA PHE A 47 -9.23 0.27 3.79
C PHE A 47 -10.52 -0.45 3.37
N MET A 48 -11.57 0.29 3.05
CA MET A 48 -12.84 -0.25 2.56
C MET A 48 -12.71 -0.77 1.13
N GLU A 49 -12.21 0.07 0.21
CA GLU A 49 -12.09 -0.25 -1.21
C GLU A 49 -11.11 -1.40 -1.47
N SER A 50 -10.01 -1.43 -0.71
CA SER A 50 -9.03 -2.51 -0.78
C SER A 50 -9.50 -3.81 -0.11
N LYS A 51 -10.67 -3.81 0.55
CA LYS A 51 -11.20 -4.93 1.37
C LYS A 51 -10.25 -5.35 2.51
N LEU A 52 -9.48 -4.41 3.06
CA LEU A 52 -8.45 -4.66 4.08
C LEU A 52 -8.81 -4.07 5.46
N LEU A 53 -10.09 -3.79 5.70
CA LEU A 53 -10.59 -3.12 6.91
C LEU A 53 -10.22 -3.85 8.22
N LEU A 54 -10.15 -5.18 8.17
CA LEU A 54 -9.82 -6.05 9.31
C LEU A 54 -8.44 -6.70 9.22
N ALA A 55 -7.62 -6.31 8.23
CA ALA A 55 -6.29 -6.88 8.06
C ALA A 55 -5.28 -6.30 9.08
N ASN A 56 -4.30 -7.12 9.48
CA ASN A 56 -3.17 -6.66 10.29
C ASN A 56 -1.94 -6.31 9.44
N ASN A 57 -1.83 -6.93 8.26
CA ASN A 57 -0.77 -6.73 7.29
C ASN A 57 -1.38 -6.43 5.92
N TYR A 58 -0.78 -5.50 5.19
CA TYR A 58 -1.30 -4.92 3.96
C TYR A 58 -0.26 -5.05 2.86
N PRO A 59 -0.55 -5.69 1.72
CA PRO A 59 0.41 -5.77 0.63
C PRO A 59 0.72 -4.35 0.11
N ALA A 60 2.01 -4.04 -0.05
CA ALA A 60 2.45 -2.73 -0.53
C ALA A 60 1.86 -2.40 -1.91
N SER A 61 1.73 -3.41 -2.79
CA SER A 61 1.11 -3.28 -4.11
C SER A 61 -0.32 -2.73 -4.06
N ALA A 62 -1.13 -3.12 -3.07
CA ALA A 62 -2.48 -2.59 -2.92
C ALA A 62 -2.49 -1.09 -2.54
N VAL A 63 -1.51 -0.65 -1.74
CA VAL A 63 -1.36 0.77 -1.37
C VAL A 63 -0.96 1.59 -2.59
N PHE A 64 0.06 1.15 -3.33
CA PHE A 64 0.55 1.87 -4.50
C PHE A 64 -0.46 1.86 -5.66
N SER A 65 -1.15 0.75 -5.88
CA SER A 65 -2.25 0.68 -6.87
C SER A 65 -3.37 1.67 -6.55
N TRP A 66 -3.77 1.80 -5.27
CA TRP A 66 -4.79 2.77 -4.87
C TRP A 66 -4.34 4.23 -5.05
N LEU A 67 -3.03 4.48 -4.87
CA LEU A 67 -2.40 5.78 -5.13
C LEU A 67 -2.20 6.09 -6.62
N ASN A 68 -2.67 5.22 -7.53
CA ASN A 68 -2.50 5.32 -8.98
C ASN A 68 -1.03 5.35 -9.43
N TYR A 69 -0.18 4.59 -8.74
CA TYR A 69 1.08 4.14 -9.31
C TYR A 69 0.84 2.94 -10.23
#